data_AF-A0A7C6H599-F1
#
_entry.id   AF-A0A7C6H599-F1
#
_cell.length_a   1.000
_cell.length_b   1.000
_cell.length_c   1.000
_cell.angle_alpha   90.00
_cell.angle_beta   90.00
_cell.angle_gamma   90.00
#
_symmetry.space_group_name_H-M   'P 1'
#
loop_
_entity.id
_entity.type
_entity.pdbx_description
1 polymer ?
#
loop_
_entity_poly.entity_id
_entity_poly.type
_entity_poly.pdbx_seq_one_letter_code
_entity_poly.pdbx_strand_id
1 'polypeptide(L)'
;MRRLEGGDTIELVVCEHVDAPECRLWGISDVHLGSPDCDEDLFLSDIAAIKDDPLARVILNGDLLQYDTKKSKGDVYRQKYPPGQQKRLMRDYLTPIKDKILGIIGGNHDELRTEEDATP
;
A
#
# COMPACT_ATOMS: atom_id res chain seq x y z
N MET A 1 -5.36 -20.58 -10.81
CA MET A 1 -4.89 -20.69 -9.41
C MET A 1 -4.19 -22.01 -9.21
N ARG A 2 -2.93 -22.01 -8.79
CA ARG A 2 -2.23 -23.22 -8.32
C ARG A 2 -2.27 -23.21 -6.79
N ARG A 3 -2.76 -24.29 -6.18
CA ARG A 3 -2.61 -24.52 -4.74
C ARG A 3 -1.20 -25.00 -4.47
N LEU A 4 -0.55 -24.41 -3.47
CA LEU A 4 0.68 -24.95 -2.91
C LEU A 4 0.36 -26.05 -1.89
N GLU A 5 1.29 -26.98 -1.70
CA GLU A 5 1.23 -27.94 -0.60
C GLU A 5 1.34 -27.16 0.72
N GLY A 6 0.21 -26.99 1.40
CA GLY A 6 0.07 -26.12 2.58
C GLY A 6 -1.32 -25.50 2.72
N GLY A 7 -2.11 -25.47 1.66
CA GLY A 7 -3.47 -24.89 1.67
C GLY A 7 -3.54 -23.44 1.21
N ASP A 8 -2.38 -22.79 1.06
CA ASP A 8 -2.29 -21.43 0.55
C ASP A 8 -2.57 -21.38 -0.95
N THR A 9 -3.32 -20.34 -1.34
CA THR A 9 -3.72 -20.11 -2.72
C THR A 9 -2.83 -19.01 -3.28
N ILE A 10 -1.99 -19.33 -4.27
CA ILE A 10 -1.27 -18.30 -5.03
C ILE A 10 -2.16 -17.85 -6.18
N GLU A 11 -2.45 -16.55 -6.18
CA GLU A 11 -2.95 -15.87 -7.36
C GLU A 11 -1.76 -15.36 -8.18
N LEU A 12 -1.69 -15.80 -9.44
CA LEU A 12 -0.71 -15.27 -10.37
C LEU A 12 -1.25 -13.96 -10.92
N VAL A 13 -0.69 -12.84 -10.48
CA VAL A 13 -0.93 -11.54 -11.11
C VAL A 13 0.05 -11.39 -12.27
N VAL A 14 -0.49 -11.30 -13.49
CA VAL A 14 0.30 -11.05 -14.70
C VAL A 14 0.25 -9.54 -14.97
N CYS A 15 1.38 -8.87 -14.82
CA CYS A 15 1.54 -7.48 -15.24
C CYS A 15 2.01 -7.46 -16.71
N GLU A 16 1.54 -6.49 -17.51
CA GLU A 16 2.06 -6.32 -18.86
C GLU A 16 3.56 -6.00 -18.81
N HIS A 17 4.31 -6.66 -19.69
CA HIS A 17 5.73 -6.41 -19.81
C HIS A 17 5.96 -4.99 -20.31
N VAL A 18 6.84 -4.26 -19.62
CA VAL A 18 7.34 -2.98 -20.11
C VAL A 18 8.38 -3.30 -21.15
N ASP A 19 8.05 -3.06 -22.43
CA ASP A 19 9.03 -3.15 -23.50
C ASP A 19 9.98 -1.95 -23.42
N ALA A 20 10.92 -2.03 -22.47
CA ALA A 20 11.90 -1.01 -22.18
C ALA A 20 13.25 -1.65 -21.80
N PRO A 21 14.38 -1.03 -22.18
CA PRO A 21 15.71 -1.54 -21.85
C PRO A 21 16.04 -1.46 -20.36
N GLU A 22 15.32 -0.61 -19.61
CA GLU A 22 15.47 -0.43 -18.17
C GLU A 22 14.11 -0.22 -17.49
N CYS A 23 14.08 -0.48 -16.18
CA CYS A 23 12.94 -0.23 -15.30
C CYS A 23 13.44 0.50 -14.05
N ARG A 24 12.64 1.44 -13.53
CA ARG A 24 12.92 2.12 -12.26
C ARG A 24 12.03 1.54 -11.18
N LEU A 25 12.62 0.74 -10.29
CA LEU A 25 11.89 0.11 -9.20
C LEU A 25 11.85 1.02 -7.98
N TRP A 26 10.64 1.35 -7.54
CA TRP A 26 10.35 2.11 -6.33
C TRP A 26 9.89 1.16 -5.24
N GLY A 27 10.54 1.24 -4.08
CA GLY A 27 10.06 0.62 -2.85
C GLY A 27 9.38 1.68 -2.00
N ILE A 28 8.13 1.45 -1.62
CA ILE A 28 7.40 2.30 -0.67
C ILE A 28 7.05 1.45 0.54
N SER A 29 7.41 1.90 1.73
CA SER A 29 7.08 1.25 3.00
C SER A 29 6.89 2.31 4.09
N ASP A 30 6.33 1.90 5.23
CA ASP A 30 6.32 2.69 6.46
C ASP A 30 5.73 4.11 6.27
N VAL A 31 4.73 4.25 5.39
CA VAL A 31 4.05 5.53 5.16
C VAL A 31 3.31 5.95 6.43
N HIS A 32 2.78 4.98 7.19
CA HIS A 32 2.04 5.22 8.43
C HIS A 32 0.94 6.28 8.26
N LEU A 33 0.16 6.21 7.18
CA LEU A 33 -0.92 7.16 6.92
C LEU A 33 -1.88 7.20 8.11
N GLY A 34 -2.10 8.40 8.67
CA GLY A 34 -2.88 8.60 9.88
C GLY A 34 -2.03 8.83 11.13
N SER A 35 -0.72 8.58 11.09
CA SER A 35 0.19 9.09 12.12
C SER A 35 0.24 10.63 12.06
N PRO A 36 0.31 11.33 13.22
CA PRO A 36 0.50 12.78 13.24
C PRO A 36 1.86 13.21 12.65
N ASP A 37 2.82 12.29 12.58
CA ASP A 37 4.17 12.52 12.07
C ASP A 37 4.34 12.05 10.61
N CYS A 38 3.25 11.59 9.97
CA CYS A 38 3.25 11.18 8.57
C CYS A 38 3.41 12.41 7.65
N ASP A 39 4.46 12.41 6.84
CA ASP A 39 4.68 13.41 5.79
C ASP A 39 3.88 13.04 4.52
N GLU A 40 2.57 13.32 4.57
CA GLU A 40 1.66 13.05 3.46
C GLU A 40 2.03 13.82 2.19
N ASP A 41 2.62 15.02 2.32
CA ASP A 41 2.99 15.85 1.18
C ASP A 41 4.18 15.23 0.43
N LEU A 42 5.18 14.73 1.16
CA LEU A 42 6.28 13.96 0.57
C LEU A 42 5.76 12.71 -0.15
N PHE A 43 4.91 11.93 0.52
CA PHE A 43 4.33 10.73 -0.08
C PHE A 43 3.56 11.06 -1.38
N LEU A 44 2.71 12.08 -1.38
CA LEU A 44 1.99 12.51 -2.58
C LEU A 44 2.92 13.03 -3.68
N SER A 45 4.05 13.65 -3.32
CA SER A 45 5.07 14.06 -4.29
C SER A 45 5.77 12.86 -4.94
N ASP A 46 6.04 11.80 -4.18
CA ASP A 46 6.59 10.54 -4.71
C ASP A 46 5.58 9.86 -5.65
N ILE A 47 4.30 9.83 -5.28
CA ILE A 47 3.22 9.31 -6.14
C ILE A 47 3.16 10.09 -7.46
N ALA A 48 3.30 11.42 -7.43
CA ALA A 48 3.33 12.24 -8.64
C ALA A 48 4.54 11.91 -9.52
N ALA A 49 5.74 11.77 -8.93
CA ALA A 49 6.95 11.38 -9.66
C ALA A 49 6.81 9.99 -10.32
N ILE A 50 6.27 9.02 -9.58
CA ILE A 50 6.01 7.66 -10.09
C ILE A 50 4.98 7.69 -11.21
N LYS A 51 3.91 8.48 -11.07
CA LYS A 51 2.85 8.60 -12.08
C LYS A 51 3.41 9.09 -13.41
N ASP A 52 4.26 10.11 -13.38
CA ASP A 52 4.78 10.76 -14.58
C ASP A 52 5.93 9.99 -15.25
N ASP A 53 6.54 8.99 -14.57
CA ASP A 53 7.59 8.15 -15.14
C ASP A 53 7.04 6.83 -15.75
N PRO A 54 7.00 6.67 -17.09
CA PRO A 54 6.47 5.45 -17.72
C PRO A 54 7.26 4.17 -17.38
N LEU A 55 8.54 4.31 -16.99
CA LEU A 55 9.42 3.19 -16.64
C LEU A 55 9.35 2.82 -15.15
N ALA A 56 8.61 3.58 -14.34
CA ALA A 56 8.48 3.31 -12.91
C ALA A 56 7.64 2.06 -12.64
N ARG A 57 8.09 1.24 -11.70
CA ARG A 57 7.36 0.11 -11.13
C ARG A 57 7.48 0.14 -9.62
N VAL A 58 6.46 -0.32 -8.91
CA VAL A 58 6.35 -0.14 -7.47
C VAL A 58 6.17 -1.47 -6.76
N ILE A 59 6.89 -1.64 -5.64
CA ILE A 59 6.60 -2.64 -4.64
C ILE A 59 6.20 -1.90 -3.36
N LEU A 60 5.03 -2.23 -2.82
CA LEU A 60 4.59 -1.74 -1.52
C LEU A 60 5.00 -2.75 -0.46
N ASN A 61 5.83 -2.34 0.49
CA ASN A 61 6.50 -3.22 1.45
C ASN A 61 6.01 -2.99 2.89
N GLY A 62 4.70 -2.90 3.06
CA GLY A 62 4.02 -2.88 4.36
C GLY A 62 3.97 -1.51 5.06
N ASP A 63 3.21 -1.49 6.16
CA ASP A 63 3.03 -0.33 7.07
C ASP A 63 2.64 0.97 6.35
N LEU A 64 1.78 0.84 5.34
CA LEU A 64 1.23 1.97 4.61
C LEU A 64 0.25 2.77 5.47
N LEU A 65 -0.45 2.09 6.38
CA LEU A 65 -1.43 2.69 7.27
C LEU A 65 -0.92 2.66 8.71
N GLN A 66 -1.24 3.67 9.51
CA GLN A 66 -0.99 3.63 10.95
C GLN A 66 -1.91 2.63 11.64
N TYR A 67 -3.19 2.67 11.26
CA TYR A 67 -4.29 1.79 11.67
C TYR A 67 -4.36 1.53 13.19
N ASP A 68 -4.11 2.51 14.05
CA ASP A 68 -4.16 2.25 15.48
C ASP A 68 -5.59 1.92 15.93
N THR A 69 -5.75 0.73 16.53
CA THR A 69 -7.00 0.26 17.14
C THR A 69 -6.87 0.19 18.65
N LYS A 70 -8.00 0.13 19.38
CA LYS A 70 -8.00 0.03 20.86
C LYS A 70 -7.25 -1.19 21.40
N LYS A 71 -7.02 -2.20 20.55
CA LYS A 71 -6.30 -3.43 20.88
C LYS A 71 -4.83 -3.40 20.42
N SER A 72 -4.44 -2.40 19.62
CA SER A 72 -3.08 -2.22 19.14
C SER A 72 -2.21 -1.48 20.17
N LYS A 73 -0.89 -1.47 19.95
CA LYS A 73 0.06 -0.78 20.83
C LYS A 73 0.08 0.75 20.68
N GLY A 74 -0.55 1.30 19.63
CA GLY A 74 -0.51 2.73 19.32
C GLY A 74 -1.61 3.56 19.98
N ASP A 75 -1.53 4.88 19.79
CA ASP A 75 -2.43 5.85 20.42
C ASP A 75 -3.58 6.24 19.48
N VAL A 76 -4.68 5.52 19.64
CA VAL A 76 -5.93 5.70 18.89
C VAL A 76 -6.48 7.13 18.96
N TYR A 77 -6.17 7.90 20.01
CA TYR A 77 -6.70 9.25 20.21
C TYR A 77 -5.89 10.32 19.50
N ARG A 78 -4.68 10.01 19.05
CA ARG A 78 -3.78 10.96 18.38
C ARG A 78 -3.67 10.75 16.87
N GLN A 79 -4.21 9.65 16.35
CA GLN A 79 -4.22 9.42 14.90
C GLN A 79 -5.10 10.45 14.18
N LYS A 80 -4.61 10.92 13.04
CA LYS A 80 -5.22 11.96 12.21
C LYS A 80 -6.55 11.52 11.57
N TYR A 81 -6.66 10.23 11.22
CA TYR A 81 -7.83 9.66 10.56
C TYR A 81 -8.25 8.34 11.24
N PRO A 82 -9.55 8.02 11.31
CA PRO A 82 -10.00 6.69 11.68
C PRO A 82 -9.48 5.60 10.71
N PRO A 83 -9.26 4.35 11.17
CA PRO A 83 -8.71 3.27 10.34
C PRO A 83 -9.44 3.05 9.00
N GLY A 84 -10.77 3.10 8.98
CA GLY A 84 -11.56 2.99 7.75
C GLY A 84 -11.30 4.12 6.75
N GLN A 85 -11.04 5.34 7.23
CA GLN A 85 -10.70 6.48 6.38
C GLN A 85 -9.28 6.36 5.82
N GLN A 86 -8.31 5.86 6.62
CA GLN A 86 -6.95 5.62 6.14
C GLN A 86 -6.93 4.65 4.96
N LYS A 87 -7.71 3.56 5.01
CA LYS A 87 -7.87 2.61 3.88
C LYS A 87 -8.36 3.30 2.61
N ARG A 88 -9.41 4.12 2.72
CA ARG A 88 -9.99 4.84 1.56
C ARG A 88 -9.00 5.85 0.97
N LEU A 89 -8.35 6.65 1.82
CA LEU A 89 -7.35 7.62 1.38
C LEU A 89 -6.16 6.95 0.70
N MET A 90 -5.59 5.91 1.30
CA MET A 90 -4.46 5.19 0.69
C MET A 90 -4.85 4.57 -0.67
N ARG A 91 -6.05 4.00 -0.79
CA ARG A 91 -6.57 3.52 -2.08
C ARG A 91 -6.64 4.67 -3.09
N ASP A 92 -7.19 5.81 -2.69
CA ASP A 92 -7.34 6.98 -3.58
C ASP A 92 -5.97 7.55 -3.99
N TYR A 93 -4.99 7.57 -3.08
CA TYR A 93 -3.61 8.00 -3.33
C TYR A 93 -2.85 7.06 -4.26
N LEU A 94 -3.06 5.74 -4.14
CA LEU A 94 -2.40 4.75 -5.00
C LEU A 94 -3.10 4.56 -6.36
N THR A 95 -4.38 4.93 -6.48
CA THR A 95 -5.17 4.75 -7.72
C THR A 95 -4.49 5.30 -8.99
N PRO A 96 -3.86 6.50 -8.98
CA PRO A 96 -3.17 7.04 -10.15
C PRO A 96 -1.99 6.20 -10.65
N ILE A 97 -1.42 5.33 -9.80
CA ILE A 97 -0.26 4.49 -10.13
C ILE A 97 -0.57 2.99 -10.08
N LYS A 98 -1.85 2.61 -9.98
CA LYS A 98 -2.29 1.22 -9.74
C LYS A 98 -1.68 0.21 -10.72
N ASP A 99 -1.57 0.58 -12.00
CA ASP A 99 -1.08 -0.30 -13.07
C ASP A 99 0.46 -0.43 -13.06
N LYS A 100 1.14 0.28 -12.16
CA LYS A 100 2.59 0.22 -11.94
C LYS A 100 2.97 -0.60 -10.71
N ILE A 101 2.02 -0.98 -9.86
CA ILE A 101 2.25 -1.75 -8.63
C ILE A 101 2.41 -3.23 -8.98
N LEU A 102 3.60 -3.78 -8.73
CA LEU A 102 3.94 -5.17 -9.01
C LEU A 102 3.51 -6.12 -7.90
N GLY A 103 3.40 -5.61 -6.68
CA GLY A 103 3.05 -6.41 -5.51
C GLY A 103 2.95 -5.57 -4.25
N ILE A 104 2.21 -6.11 -3.28
CA ILE A 104 2.00 -5.53 -1.96
C ILE A 104 2.30 -6.61 -0.93
N ILE A 105 3.11 -6.27 0.06
CA ILE A 105 3.40 -7.07 1.24
C ILE A 105 2.79 -6.34 2.43
N GLY A 106 2.15 -7.06 3.34
CA GLY A 106 1.61 -6.48 4.57
C GLY A 106 2.71 -6.19 5.59
N GLY A 107 2.54 -5.14 6.39
CA GLY A 107 3.36 -4.84 7.56
C GLY A 107 2.56 -4.96 8.85
N ASN A 108 3.20 -4.99 10.02
CA ASN A 108 2.49 -5.27 11.28
C ASN A 108 1.40 -4.24 11.65
N HIS A 109 1.40 -3.04 11.05
CA HIS A 109 0.35 -2.05 11.21
C HIS A 109 -0.87 -2.28 10.34
N ASP A 110 -0.76 -2.95 9.18
CA ASP A 110 -1.87 -3.12 8.23
C ASP A 110 -2.15 -4.58 7.83
N GLU A 111 -1.25 -5.51 8.14
CA GLU A 111 -1.39 -6.94 7.92
C GLU A 111 -2.56 -7.53 8.74
N LEU A 112 -3.35 -8.38 8.09
CA LEU A 112 -4.55 -9.02 8.64
C LEU A 112 -5.67 -8.04 9.06
N ARG A 113 -5.58 -6.76 8.68
CA ARG A 113 -6.61 -5.74 8.98
C ARG A 113 -7.56 -5.48 7.80
N THR A 114 -7.57 -6.40 6.84
CA THR A 114 -8.31 -6.36 5.57
C THR A 114 -9.77 -6.81 5.68
N GLU A 115 -10.19 -7.43 6.79
CA GLU A 115 -11.51 -8.08 6.86
C GLU A 115 -12.68 -7.14 7.22
N GLU A 116 -12.44 -5.93 7.77
CA GLU A 116 -13.52 -5.20 8.46
C GLU A 116 -14.22 -4.07 7.66
N ASP A 117 -13.73 -3.63 6.49
CA ASP A 117 -14.48 -2.64 5.66
C ASP A 117 -14.20 -2.73 4.16
N ALA A 118 -14.32 -3.92 3.56
CA ALA A 118 -14.28 -4.06 2.10
C ALA A 118 -15.66 -3.83 1.45
N THR A 119 -16.44 -2.86 1.96
CA THR A 119 -17.67 -2.45 1.27
C THR A 119 -17.30 -1.39 0.24
N PRO A 120 -17.65 -1.58 -1.05
CA PRO A 120 -17.31 -0.66 -2.14
C PRO A 120 -17.79 0.77 -1.90
#